data_AF-A0A535KM59-F1
#
_entry.id   AF-A0A535KM59-F1
#
_cell.length_a   1.000
_cell.length_b   1.000
_cell.length_c   1.000
_cell.angle_alpha   90.00
_cell.angle_beta   90.00
_cell.angle_gamma   90.00
#
_symmetry.space_group_name_H-M   'P 1'
#
loop_
_entity.id
_entity.type
_entity.pdbx_description
1 polymer ?
#
loop_
_entity_poly.entity_id
_entity_poly.type
_entity_poly.pdbx_seq_one_letter_code
_entity_poly.pdbx_strand_id
1 'polypeptide(L)'
;VETLSALPLHEMNGTTGAGEEDARYNLIRIVECTRGELPVTMTLKASPLYGATPSTAYLVSEHTGAVISGGEQHLGLAIMGTHRVASFKLTVEQDAGGMNPTLIAQATLQKGERLLFTIGTASTVQAAQMLAECVSCEAECEAALTHTLVCWRMWAAQSSYHGPYTEWVQRSALVLKMLTYAPTGAIVAAPTTSLPEEIGGVRNWDYRYTWLRDATFTLYALSVLGYTEESRAFTCWLRNLSYTSGEDLQIMYGIRGERDLEERELSHLDGYCSSRPVRIGNGASHQKQLDVFGEVLDYIH
;
A
#
# COMPACT_ATOMS: atom_id res chain seq x y z
N VAL A 1 26.17 -22.13 1.16
CA VAL A 1 25.63 -21.62 -0.11
C VAL A 1 24.14 -21.88 -0.06
N GLU A 2 23.38 -20.98 0.56
CA GLU A 2 21.92 -21.08 0.54
C GLU A 2 21.44 -20.45 -0.75
N THR A 3 21.04 -21.30 -1.68
CA THR A 3 20.39 -20.91 -2.91
C THR A 3 18.98 -20.48 -2.54
N LEU A 4 18.77 -19.18 -2.30
CA LEU A 4 17.43 -18.62 -2.20
C LEU A 4 16.88 -18.58 -3.62
N SER A 5 15.89 -19.44 -3.90
CA SER A 5 15.10 -19.43 -5.13
C SER A 5 14.18 -18.21 -5.13
N ALA A 6 14.09 -17.50 -6.26
CA ALA A 6 13.17 -16.39 -6.41
C ALA A 6 11.74 -16.90 -6.16
N LEU A 7 11.08 -16.34 -5.15
CA LEU A 7 9.69 -16.68 -4.83
C LEU A 7 8.79 -16.07 -5.92
N PRO A 8 7.82 -16.81 -6.47
CA PRO A 8 6.86 -16.30 -7.44
C PRO A 8 6.12 -15.08 -6.88
N LEU A 9 5.63 -14.20 -7.76
CA LEU A 9 4.84 -13.02 -7.36
C LEU A 9 3.68 -13.36 -6.40
N HIS A 10 3.09 -14.56 -6.52
CA HIS A 10 2.03 -15.06 -5.64
C HIS A 10 2.47 -15.35 -4.20
N GLU A 11 3.77 -15.56 -3.95
CA GLU A 11 4.33 -15.84 -2.63
C GLU A 11 4.93 -14.59 -1.97
N MET A 12 4.96 -13.44 -2.67
CA MET A 12 5.18 -12.13 -2.04
C MET A 12 3.97 -11.63 -1.24
N ASN A 13 2.93 -12.45 -1.06
CA ASN A 13 1.89 -12.22 -0.08
C ASN A 13 2.53 -12.23 1.31
N GLY A 14 2.85 -11.05 1.83
CA GLY A 14 3.45 -10.81 3.15
C GLY A 14 2.53 -11.15 4.33
N THR A 15 1.74 -12.21 4.23
CA THR A 15 0.94 -12.74 5.33
C THR A 15 1.81 -13.60 6.22
N THR A 16 2.57 -12.97 7.12
CA THR A 16 3.01 -13.64 8.34
C THR A 16 1.76 -13.90 9.19
N GLY A 17 1.33 -15.16 9.24
CA GLY A 17 0.58 -15.72 10.36
C GLY A 17 -0.76 -15.07 10.72
N ALA A 18 -1.81 -15.40 9.96
CA ALA A 18 -3.14 -15.71 10.50
C ALA A 18 -3.92 -16.41 9.39
N GLY A 19 -4.40 -17.63 9.66
CA GLY A 19 -5.48 -18.20 8.87
C GLY A 19 -6.72 -17.31 9.02
N GLU A 20 -7.53 -17.26 7.97
CA GLU A 20 -8.69 -16.38 7.74
C GLU A 20 -8.36 -15.02 7.09
N GLU A 21 -9.15 -14.70 6.06
CA GLU A 21 -9.00 -13.66 5.01
C GLU A 21 -8.95 -12.19 5.48
N ASP A 22 -8.70 -11.94 6.76
CA ASP A 22 -9.09 -10.68 7.40
C ASP A 22 -7.93 -9.74 7.76
N ALA A 23 -6.69 -10.22 7.86
CA ALA A 23 -5.50 -9.36 8.06
C ALA A 23 -4.78 -9.14 6.72
N ARG A 24 -5.15 -8.08 5.99
CA ARG A 24 -4.85 -8.03 4.55
C ARG A 24 -3.45 -7.51 4.20
N TYR A 25 -2.85 -6.57 4.93
CA TYR A 25 -1.46 -6.11 4.70
C TYR A 25 -0.92 -5.41 5.96
N ASN A 26 0.33 -5.70 6.34
CA ASN A 26 0.96 -5.10 7.52
C ASN A 26 2.15 -4.21 7.13
N LEU A 27 2.22 -3.02 7.72
CA LEU A 27 3.39 -2.15 7.70
C LEU A 27 4.09 -2.24 9.05
N ILE A 28 5.34 -2.70 9.05
CA ILE A 28 6.19 -2.75 10.24
C ILE A 28 7.21 -1.61 10.18
N ARG A 29 7.31 -0.85 11.27
CA ARG A 29 8.36 0.16 11.49
C ARG A 29 9.16 -0.21 12.74
N ILE A 30 10.47 -0.30 12.59
CA ILE A 30 11.39 -0.61 13.67
C ILE A 30 12.18 0.64 14.00
N VAL A 31 12.20 1.03 15.28
CA VAL A 31 13.00 2.13 15.80
C VAL A 31 13.97 1.57 16.83
N GLU A 32 15.27 1.78 16.61
CA GLU A 32 16.32 1.28 17.48
C GLU A 32 17.24 2.42 17.92
N CYS A 33 17.52 2.49 19.23
CA CYS A 33 18.52 3.39 19.75
C CYS A 33 19.89 2.71 19.71
N THR A 34 20.70 3.01 18.70
CA THR A 34 22.02 2.39 18.55
C THR A 34 23.07 2.97 19.48
N ARG A 35 22.88 4.22 19.95
CA ARG A 35 23.79 4.94 20.85
C ARG A 35 23.04 6.00 21.67
N GLY A 36 23.44 6.16 22.94
CA GLY A 36 22.93 7.21 23.81
C GLY A 36 21.47 6.98 24.20
N GLU A 37 20.70 8.07 24.18
CA GLU A 37 19.28 8.13 24.50
C GLU A 37 18.52 8.78 23.34
N LEU A 38 17.37 8.22 22.97
CA LEU A 38 16.57 8.66 21.84
C LEU A 38 15.11 8.88 22.27
N PRO A 39 14.67 10.13 22.44
CA PRO A 39 13.25 10.43 22.59
C PRO A 39 12.52 10.20 21.25
N VAL A 40 11.45 9.42 21.29
CA VAL A 40 10.64 9.06 20.11
C VAL A 40 9.19 9.48 20.36
N THR A 41 8.64 10.19 19.39
CA THR A 41 7.20 10.44 19.28
C THR A 41 6.70 9.87 17.97
N MET A 42 5.79 8.90 18.03
CA MET A 42 5.05 8.42 16.88
C MET A 42 3.66 9.07 16.90
N THR A 43 3.26 9.62 15.76
CA THR A 43 1.92 10.16 15.54
C THR A 43 1.26 9.37 14.42
N LEU A 44 0.10 8.76 14.70
CA LEU A 44 -0.71 8.06 13.72
C LEU A 44 -2.09 8.72 13.67
N LYS A 45 -2.34 9.42 12.56
CA LYS A 45 -3.66 9.95 12.22
C LYS A 45 -4.18 9.21 10.99
N ALA A 46 -5.14 8.33 11.20
CA ALA A 46 -5.83 7.65 10.13
C ALA A 46 -7.24 8.24 10.00
N SER A 47 -7.65 8.51 8.76
CA SER A 47 -8.98 9.02 8.43
C SER A 47 -9.62 8.10 7.41
N PRO A 48 -10.23 6.99 7.86
CA PRO A 48 -10.92 6.06 7.00
C PRO A 48 -11.99 6.76 6.15
N LEU A 49 -12.32 6.17 5.00
CA LEU A 49 -13.29 6.71 4.04
C LEU A 49 -13.00 8.19 3.67
N TYR A 50 -11.72 8.53 3.49
CA TYR A 50 -11.27 9.90 3.15
C TYR A 50 -11.73 10.97 4.16
N GLY A 51 -11.92 10.58 5.43
CA GLY A 51 -12.44 11.46 6.48
C GLY A 51 -13.86 11.98 6.24
N ALA A 52 -14.63 11.32 5.36
CA ALA A 52 -16.01 11.69 5.07
C ALA A 52 -16.95 11.45 6.26
N THR A 53 -16.59 10.53 7.16
CA THR A 53 -17.31 10.24 8.40
C THR A 53 -16.35 10.33 9.60
N PRO A 54 -16.87 10.62 10.80
CA PRO A 54 -16.05 10.56 12.00
C PRO A 54 -15.48 9.15 12.22
N SER A 55 -14.25 9.08 12.70
CA SER A 55 -13.64 7.83 13.14
C SER A 55 -13.49 7.80 14.65
N THR A 56 -13.42 6.60 15.21
CA THR A 56 -13.18 6.36 16.64
C THR A 56 -11.85 5.66 16.83
N ALA A 57 -11.25 5.85 18.00
CA ALA A 57 -10.07 5.13 18.39
C ALA A 57 -10.10 4.77 19.86
N TYR A 58 -9.62 3.58 20.18
CA TYR A 58 -9.49 3.10 21.55
C TYR A 58 -8.22 2.26 21.70
N LEU A 59 -7.73 2.23 22.93
CA LEU A 59 -6.51 1.51 23.29
C LEU A 59 -6.86 0.08 23.69
N VAL A 60 -5.97 -0.86 23.37
CA VAL A 60 -6.08 -2.28 23.74
C VAL A 60 -4.76 -2.76 24.34
N SER A 61 -4.73 -4.00 24.84
CA SER A 61 -3.50 -4.65 25.35
C SER A 61 -2.77 -3.83 26.40
N GLU A 62 -3.47 -3.40 27.46
CA GLU A 62 -2.88 -2.55 28.51
C GLU A 62 -2.19 -1.27 27.98
N HIS A 63 -2.75 -0.68 26.91
CA HIS A 63 -2.24 0.53 26.25
C HIS A 63 -0.99 0.31 25.39
N THR A 64 -0.68 -0.92 24.96
CA THR A 64 0.39 -1.21 23.99
C THR A 64 -0.13 -1.45 22.57
N GLY A 65 -1.43 -1.36 22.35
CA GLY A 65 -2.06 -1.39 21.04
C GLY A 65 -3.21 -0.41 20.95
N ALA A 66 -3.69 -0.18 19.73
CA ALA A 66 -4.84 0.66 19.48
C ALA A 66 -5.60 0.23 18.23
N VAL A 67 -6.89 0.52 18.20
CA VAL A 67 -7.74 0.33 17.02
C VAL A 67 -8.26 1.69 16.59
N ILE A 68 -8.25 1.97 15.28
CA ILE A 68 -8.97 3.09 14.65
C ILE A 68 -10.05 2.50 13.75
N SER A 69 -11.28 3.01 13.83
CA SER A 69 -12.40 2.53 13.01
C SER A 69 -13.21 3.68 12.44
N GLY A 70 -13.61 3.58 11.18
CA GLY A 70 -14.50 4.53 10.51
C GLY A 70 -15.23 3.88 9.34
N GLY A 71 -16.57 3.89 9.36
CA GLY A 71 -17.37 3.13 8.40
C GLY A 71 -17.03 1.62 8.47
N GLU A 72 -16.77 1.02 7.31
CA GLU A 72 -16.38 -0.40 7.16
C GLU A 72 -14.86 -0.61 7.13
N GLN A 73 -14.09 0.40 7.53
CA GLN A 73 -12.63 0.36 7.50
C GLN A 73 -12.07 0.38 8.92
N HIS A 74 -11.27 -0.64 9.23
CA HIS A 74 -10.68 -0.85 10.55
C HIS A 74 -9.17 -0.97 10.44
N LEU A 75 -8.47 -0.33 11.36
CA LEU A 75 -7.01 -0.31 11.45
C LEU A 75 -6.58 -0.79 12.83
N GLY A 76 -5.69 -1.76 12.89
CA GLY A 76 -5.02 -2.19 14.12
C GLY A 76 -3.60 -1.61 14.17
N LEU A 77 -3.20 -1.08 15.32
CA LEU A 77 -1.83 -0.71 15.67
C LEU A 77 -1.38 -1.61 16.83
N ALA A 78 -0.33 -2.39 16.62
CA ALA A 78 0.39 -3.09 17.68
C ALA A 78 1.75 -2.44 17.91
N ILE A 79 2.12 -2.25 19.19
CA ILE A 79 3.41 -1.69 19.58
C ILE A 79 4.13 -2.67 20.50
N MET A 80 5.36 -3.01 20.13
CA MET A 80 6.14 -4.07 20.76
C MET A 80 7.46 -3.54 21.28
N GLY A 81 7.98 -4.20 22.33
CA GLY A 81 9.17 -3.75 23.06
C GLY A 81 8.88 -2.75 24.18
N THR A 82 7.62 -2.38 24.41
CA THR A 82 7.20 -1.43 25.45
C THR A 82 7.62 -1.86 26.86
N HIS A 83 7.59 -3.16 27.17
CA HIS A 83 8.07 -3.73 28.43
C HIS A 83 9.58 -3.52 28.68
N ARG A 84 10.36 -3.20 27.64
CA ARG A 84 11.78 -2.88 27.73
C ARG A 84 12.03 -1.39 27.90
N VAL A 85 10.99 -0.55 27.79
CA VAL A 85 11.12 0.91 27.76
C VAL A 85 10.38 1.51 28.94
N ALA A 86 11.12 2.11 29.88
CA ALA A 86 10.55 2.59 31.15
C ALA A 86 9.54 3.74 30.99
N SER A 87 9.65 4.55 29.93
CA SER A 87 8.87 5.78 29.74
C SER A 87 7.77 5.70 28.67
N PHE A 88 7.33 4.49 28.31
CA PHE A 88 6.33 4.33 27.25
C PHE A 88 4.94 4.86 27.65
N LYS A 89 4.32 5.64 26.77
CA LYS A 89 2.96 6.14 26.90
C LYS A 89 2.27 6.17 25.54
N LEU A 90 1.08 5.58 25.45
CA LEU A 90 0.19 5.67 24.29
C LEU A 90 -1.08 6.41 24.68
N THR A 91 -1.45 7.43 23.91
CA THR A 91 -2.67 8.21 24.12
C THR A 91 -3.48 8.38 22.86
N VAL A 92 -4.78 8.57 23.05
CA VAL A 92 -5.70 8.99 22.00
C VAL A 92 -5.99 10.48 22.23
N GLU A 93 -5.66 11.32 21.26
CA GLU A 93 -6.03 12.72 21.25
C GLU A 93 -7.16 12.94 20.24
N GLN A 94 -8.21 13.64 20.67
CA GLN A 94 -9.28 14.08 19.77
C GLN A 94 -8.91 15.44 19.18
N ASP A 95 -9.12 15.63 17.88
CA ASP A 95 -8.94 16.94 17.27
C ASP A 95 -10.01 17.93 17.77
N ALA A 96 -9.75 19.23 17.61
CA ALA A 96 -10.66 20.28 18.07
C ALA A 96 -12.07 20.20 17.42
N GLY A 97 -12.21 19.46 16.31
CA GLY A 97 -13.48 19.17 15.64
C GLY A 97 -14.09 17.81 15.98
N GLY A 98 -13.41 16.96 16.76
CA GLY A 98 -13.83 15.61 17.13
C GLY A 98 -14.05 14.65 15.96
N MET A 99 -13.51 14.94 14.77
CA MET A 99 -13.79 14.17 13.55
C MET A 99 -12.90 12.94 13.44
N ASN A 100 -11.59 13.09 13.67
CA ASN A 100 -10.67 11.97 13.54
C ASN A 100 -9.63 11.99 14.67
N PRO A 101 -9.58 10.95 15.52
CA PRO A 101 -8.61 10.86 16.59
C PRO A 101 -7.19 10.69 16.03
N THR A 102 -6.23 11.09 16.85
CA THR A 102 -4.80 10.92 16.60
C THR A 102 -4.23 10.06 17.72
N LEU A 103 -3.54 8.99 17.35
CA LEU A 103 -2.78 8.18 18.30
C LEU A 103 -1.39 8.77 18.45
N ILE A 104 -0.96 8.94 19.70
CA ILE A 104 0.36 9.46 20.04
C ILE A 104 1.05 8.46 20.95
N ALA A 105 2.13 7.86 20.45
CA ALA A 105 3.01 7.02 21.25
C ALA A 105 4.29 7.80 21.57
N GLN A 106 4.64 7.88 22.84
CA GLN A 106 5.85 8.55 23.32
C GLN A 106 6.68 7.56 24.12
N ALA A 107 7.98 7.59 23.88
CA ALA A 107 8.92 6.75 24.60
C ALA A 107 10.31 7.36 24.55
N THR A 108 11.17 6.96 25.48
CA THR A 108 12.58 7.33 25.46
C THR A 108 13.41 6.06 25.47
N LEU A 109 14.12 5.81 24.37
CA LEU A 109 14.90 4.59 24.16
C LEU A 109 16.34 4.78 24.62
N GLN A 110 16.83 3.84 25.42
CA GLN A 110 18.23 3.71 25.75
C GLN A 110 18.96 2.86 24.72
N LYS A 111 20.29 2.94 24.71
CA LYS A 111 21.14 2.13 23.82
C LYS A 111 20.75 0.64 23.86
N GLY A 112 20.43 0.09 22.70
CA GLY A 112 20.04 -1.32 22.50
C GLY A 112 18.54 -1.57 22.63
N GLU A 113 17.75 -0.60 23.09
CA GLU A 113 16.30 -0.69 23.13
C GLU A 113 15.69 -0.43 21.75
N ARG A 114 14.60 -1.14 21.49
CA ARG A 114 13.89 -1.15 20.22
C ARG A 114 12.39 -1.05 20.45
N LEU A 115 11.70 -0.30 19.61
CA LEU A 115 10.25 -0.30 19.48
C LEU A 115 9.86 -0.68 18.07
N LEU A 116 8.87 -1.56 17.98
CA LEU A 116 8.30 -1.99 16.73
C LEU A 116 6.84 -1.54 16.68
N PHE A 117 6.46 -0.92 15.58
CA PHE A 117 5.09 -0.47 15.31
C PHE A 117 4.57 -1.26 14.11
N THR A 118 3.53 -2.05 14.31
CA THR A 118 2.85 -2.80 13.25
C THR A 118 1.48 -2.19 13.01
N ILE A 119 1.22 -1.76 11.79
CA ILE A 119 -0.07 -1.23 11.37
C ILE A 119 -0.66 -2.18 10.32
N GLY A 120 -1.90 -2.61 10.53
CA GLY A 120 -2.61 -3.47 9.60
C GLY A 120 -4.05 -3.00 9.38
N THR A 121 -4.57 -3.24 8.18
CA THR A 121 -6.00 -3.04 7.88
C THR A 121 -6.77 -4.34 8.04
N ALA A 122 -8.01 -4.22 8.50
CA ALA A 122 -8.93 -5.34 8.64
C ALA A 122 -10.32 -5.00 8.13
N SER A 123 -11.05 -6.05 7.74
CA SER A 123 -12.45 -6.02 7.30
C SER A 123 -13.44 -5.89 8.46
N THR A 124 -13.04 -6.26 9.68
CA THR A 124 -13.88 -6.19 10.88
C THR A 124 -13.13 -5.55 12.05
N VAL A 125 -13.88 -4.97 12.99
CA VAL A 125 -13.32 -4.42 14.24
C VAL A 125 -12.62 -5.52 15.04
N GLN A 126 -13.19 -6.72 15.08
CA GLN A 126 -12.64 -7.87 15.80
C GLN A 126 -11.28 -8.28 15.23
N ALA A 127 -11.16 -8.36 13.90
CA ALA A 127 -9.88 -8.64 13.26
C ALA A 127 -8.84 -7.52 13.47
N ALA A 128 -9.27 -6.24 13.45
CA ALA A 128 -8.38 -5.12 13.78
C ALA A 128 -7.91 -5.18 15.25
N GLN A 129 -8.78 -5.59 16.17
CA GLN A 129 -8.43 -5.79 17.57
C GLN A 129 -7.46 -6.95 17.73
N MET A 130 -7.69 -8.09 17.06
CA MET A 130 -6.75 -9.21 17.05
C MET A 130 -5.38 -8.77 16.52
N LEU A 131 -5.32 -7.93 15.48
CA LEU A 131 -4.06 -7.35 14.99
C LEU A 131 -3.38 -6.46 16.03
N ALA A 132 -4.13 -5.60 16.72
CA ALA A 132 -3.60 -4.70 17.75
C ALA A 132 -3.18 -5.44 19.04
N GLU A 133 -3.76 -6.62 19.29
CA GLU A 133 -3.41 -7.54 20.36
C GLU A 133 -2.28 -8.51 19.98
N CYS A 134 -2.10 -8.75 18.68
CA CYS A 134 -1.04 -9.59 18.14
C CYS A 134 0.30 -8.87 18.29
N VAL A 135 0.89 -9.04 19.47
CA VAL A 135 2.32 -8.80 19.68
C VAL A 135 3.04 -9.95 18.99
N SER A 136 3.26 -9.85 17.67
CA SER A 136 4.22 -10.72 16.98
C SER A 136 5.52 -10.76 17.79
N CYS A 137 6.14 -11.93 17.92
CA CYS A 137 7.41 -11.94 18.65
C CYS A 137 8.48 -11.16 17.84
N GLU A 138 9.47 -10.55 18.50
CA GLU A 138 10.51 -9.75 17.83
C GLU A 138 11.16 -10.52 16.67
N ALA A 139 11.31 -11.84 16.81
CA ALA A 139 11.83 -12.73 15.78
C ALA A 139 10.97 -12.77 14.51
N GLU A 140 9.63 -12.71 14.61
CA GLU A 140 8.73 -12.69 13.46
C GLU A 140 8.88 -11.38 12.66
N CYS A 141 9.02 -10.25 13.34
CA CYS A 141 9.24 -8.97 12.67
C CYS A 141 10.60 -8.91 11.97
N GLU A 142 11.65 -9.44 12.60
CA GLU A 142 12.96 -9.57 11.97
C GLU A 142 12.93 -10.51 10.76
N ALA A 143 12.20 -11.62 10.87
CA ALA A 143 11.97 -12.52 9.74
C ALA A 143 11.23 -11.81 8.60
N ALA A 144 10.19 -11.02 8.90
CA ALA A 144 9.45 -10.24 7.90
C ALA A 144 10.31 -9.18 7.21
N LEU A 145 11.16 -8.47 7.97
CA LEU A 145 12.12 -7.51 7.42
C LEU A 145 13.14 -8.21 6.52
N THR A 146 13.74 -9.30 7.02
CA THR A 146 14.72 -10.09 6.28
C THR A 146 14.13 -10.62 4.98
N HIS A 147 12.93 -11.20 5.04
CA HIS A 147 12.19 -11.68 3.88
C HIS A 147 11.96 -10.54 2.87
N THR A 148 11.47 -9.39 3.32
CA THR A 148 11.26 -8.21 2.47
C THR A 148 12.55 -7.77 1.78
N LEU A 149 13.66 -7.66 2.52
CA LEU A 149 14.96 -7.25 1.98
C LEU A 149 15.49 -8.26 0.96
N VAL A 150 15.35 -9.56 1.24
CA VAL A 150 15.75 -10.64 0.33
C VAL A 150 14.94 -10.55 -0.97
N CYS A 151 13.61 -10.47 -0.89
CA CYS A 151 12.74 -10.37 -2.07
C CYS A 151 13.11 -9.18 -2.96
N TRP A 152 13.30 -7.99 -2.40
CA TRP A 152 13.68 -6.81 -3.19
C TRP A 152 15.08 -6.91 -3.78
N ARG A 153 16.07 -7.46 -3.05
CA ARG A 153 17.43 -7.65 -3.57
C ARG A 153 17.46 -8.68 -4.69
N MET A 154 16.77 -9.81 -4.51
CA MET A 154 16.68 -10.86 -5.52
C MET A 154 15.93 -10.41 -6.76
N TRP A 155 14.85 -9.64 -6.59
CA TRP A 155 14.16 -9.02 -7.70
C TRP A 155 15.11 -8.08 -8.44
N ALA A 156 15.69 -7.09 -7.76
CA ALA A 156 16.55 -6.09 -8.41
C ALA A 156 17.80 -6.68 -9.10
N ALA A 157 18.30 -7.83 -8.62
CA ALA A 157 19.43 -8.52 -9.22
C ALA A 157 19.14 -9.18 -10.58
N GLN A 158 17.86 -9.29 -10.99
CA GLN A 158 17.47 -9.88 -12.28
C GLN A 158 17.66 -8.94 -13.47
N SER A 159 17.86 -7.64 -13.21
CA SER A 159 18.04 -6.63 -14.28
C SER A 159 19.19 -6.99 -15.21
N SER A 160 18.95 -6.98 -16.52
CA SER A 160 19.97 -7.15 -17.57
C SER A 160 20.70 -5.87 -17.94
N TYR A 161 20.39 -4.74 -17.27
CA TYR A 161 20.96 -3.44 -17.60
C TYR A 161 22.38 -3.24 -17.07
N HIS A 162 23.33 -3.02 -17.99
CA HIS A 162 24.76 -2.77 -17.69
C HIS A 162 25.27 -1.40 -18.18
N GLY A 163 24.36 -0.48 -18.50
CA GLY A 163 24.71 0.87 -18.97
C GLY A 163 25.14 1.83 -17.85
N PRO A 164 25.53 3.07 -18.19
CA PRO A 164 26.10 4.03 -17.24
C PRO A 164 25.11 4.60 -16.22
N TYR A 165 23.80 4.38 -16.39
CA TYR A 165 22.74 4.96 -15.54
C TYR A 165 22.11 3.95 -14.58
N THR A 166 22.87 2.94 -14.12
CA THR A 166 22.33 1.80 -13.36
C THR A 166 21.46 2.22 -12.18
N GLU A 167 21.92 3.19 -11.37
CA GLU A 167 21.17 3.64 -10.19
C GLU A 167 19.81 4.25 -10.55
N TRP A 168 19.77 5.08 -11.60
CA TRP A 168 18.55 5.71 -12.09
C TRP A 168 17.57 4.68 -12.67
N VAL A 169 18.08 3.77 -13.50
CA VAL A 169 17.28 2.70 -14.10
C VAL A 169 16.72 1.76 -13.02
N GLN A 170 17.55 1.36 -12.06
CA GLN A 170 17.12 0.51 -10.95
C GLN A 170 16.07 1.20 -10.09
N ARG A 171 16.25 2.49 -9.78
CA ARG A 171 15.25 3.26 -9.00
C ARG A 171 13.93 3.37 -9.74
N SER A 172 13.94 3.66 -11.04
CA SER A 172 12.72 3.72 -11.86
C SER A 172 12.04 2.35 -11.97
N ALA A 173 12.80 1.27 -12.17
CA ALA A 173 12.26 -0.08 -12.20
C ALA A 173 11.60 -0.46 -10.87
N LEU A 174 12.21 -0.10 -9.73
CA LEU A 174 11.62 -0.30 -8.40
C LEU A 174 10.28 0.45 -8.26
N VAL A 175 10.19 1.68 -8.78
CA VAL A 175 8.93 2.45 -8.76
C VAL A 175 7.86 1.73 -9.57
N LEU A 176 8.16 1.35 -10.82
CA LEU A 176 7.23 0.60 -11.67
C LEU A 176 6.77 -0.72 -11.02
N LYS A 177 7.70 -1.44 -10.38
CA LYS A 177 7.39 -2.65 -9.63
C LYS A 177 6.44 -2.40 -8.46
N MET A 178 6.63 -1.31 -7.72
CA MET A 178 5.75 -0.93 -6.60
C MET A 178 4.34 -0.51 -7.05
N LEU A 179 4.11 -0.24 -8.33
CA LEU A 179 2.77 0.00 -8.89
C LEU A 179 1.99 -1.30 -9.14
N THR A 180 2.64 -2.46 -9.04
CA THR A 180 1.99 -3.76 -9.23
C THR A 180 1.29 -4.21 -7.94
N TYR A 181 -0.01 -4.44 -8.00
CA TYR A 181 -0.76 -5.09 -6.94
C TYR A 181 -0.49 -6.60 -6.98
N ALA A 182 0.50 -7.03 -6.19
CA ALA A 182 1.02 -8.40 -6.17
C ALA A 182 -0.05 -9.52 -6.13
N PRO A 183 -1.17 -9.41 -5.38
CA PRO A 183 -2.17 -10.49 -5.31
C PRO A 183 -2.83 -10.82 -6.64
N THR A 184 -3.03 -9.82 -7.50
CA THR A 184 -3.72 -10.02 -8.78
C THR A 184 -2.78 -9.90 -9.98
N GLY A 185 -1.72 -9.10 -9.88
CA GLY A 185 -0.87 -8.72 -11.00
C GLY A 185 -1.31 -7.45 -11.73
N ALA A 186 -2.39 -6.79 -11.27
CA ALA A 186 -2.84 -5.51 -11.80
C ALA A 186 -1.79 -4.41 -11.55
N ILE A 187 -1.68 -3.44 -12.45
CA ILE A 187 -0.68 -2.36 -12.37
C ILE A 187 -1.41 -1.02 -12.39
N VAL A 188 -1.34 -0.26 -11.30
CA VAL A 188 -2.00 1.05 -11.23
C VAL A 188 -1.18 2.12 -11.95
N ALA A 189 -1.84 3.13 -12.52
CA ALA A 189 -1.15 4.27 -13.12
C ALA A 189 -0.35 5.07 -12.06
N ALA A 190 -0.94 5.32 -10.89
CA ALA A 190 -0.25 5.85 -9.71
C ALA A 190 -0.99 5.50 -8.41
N PRO A 191 -0.29 5.37 -7.26
CA PRO A 191 -0.90 5.03 -5.97
C PRO A 191 -1.49 6.28 -5.29
N THR A 192 -2.07 7.19 -6.07
CA THR A 192 -2.51 8.52 -5.62
C THR A 192 -3.83 8.88 -6.28
N THR A 193 -4.62 9.69 -5.57
CA THR A 193 -5.80 10.32 -6.13
C THR A 193 -5.77 11.83 -5.88
N SER A 194 -6.38 12.60 -6.77
CA SER A 194 -6.58 14.05 -6.62
C SER A 194 -5.32 14.88 -6.48
N LEU A 195 -4.17 14.36 -6.91
CA LEU A 195 -2.99 15.18 -7.08
C LEU A 195 -3.15 16.01 -8.36
N PRO A 196 -3.00 17.33 -8.28
CA PRO A 196 -3.23 18.20 -9.43
C PRO A 196 -2.12 18.07 -10.47
N GLU A 197 -2.48 18.00 -11.75
CA GLU A 197 -1.51 18.18 -12.84
C GLU A 197 -0.90 19.59 -12.82
N GLU A 198 -1.69 20.59 -12.42
CA GLU A 198 -1.30 21.98 -12.22
C GLU A 198 -1.91 22.48 -10.90
N ILE A 199 -1.09 23.06 -10.01
CA ILE A 199 -1.56 23.58 -8.72
C ILE A 199 -2.67 24.62 -8.94
N GLY A 200 -3.81 24.43 -8.27
CA GLY A 200 -5.02 25.25 -8.43
C GLY A 200 -5.89 24.88 -9.63
N GLY A 201 -5.42 23.97 -10.49
CA GLY A 201 -6.17 23.44 -11.62
C GLY A 201 -7.26 22.45 -11.21
N VAL A 202 -8.14 22.16 -12.15
CA VAL A 202 -9.25 21.20 -11.99
C VAL A 202 -8.85 19.76 -12.35
N ARG A 203 -7.60 19.58 -12.79
CA ARG A 203 -7.05 18.37 -13.39
C ARG A 203 -6.51 17.41 -12.33
N ASN A 204 -7.41 16.90 -11.49
CA ASN A 204 -7.10 16.23 -10.22
C ASN A 204 -7.77 14.84 -10.15
N TRP A 205 -7.41 13.92 -11.05
CA TRP A 205 -8.07 12.61 -11.15
C TRP A 205 -7.54 11.57 -10.17
N ASP A 206 -8.28 10.48 -10.05
CA ASP A 206 -7.85 9.26 -9.38
C ASP A 206 -7.09 8.36 -10.36
N TYR A 207 -5.83 8.07 -10.03
CA TYR A 207 -4.93 7.26 -10.86
C TYR A 207 -4.68 5.87 -10.26
N ARG A 208 -5.41 5.48 -9.21
CA ARG A 208 -5.26 4.16 -8.54
C ARG A 208 -5.88 2.99 -9.32
N TYR A 209 -6.12 3.17 -10.61
CA TYR A 209 -6.74 2.21 -11.50
C TYR A 209 -5.72 1.65 -12.49
N THR A 210 -5.98 0.44 -12.98
CA THR A 210 -5.18 -0.22 -14.00
C THR A 210 -5.63 0.26 -15.36
N TRP A 211 -4.97 1.29 -15.87
CA TRP A 211 -5.07 1.69 -17.27
C TRP A 211 -4.30 0.70 -18.13
N LEU A 212 -4.97 0.10 -19.11
CA LEU A 212 -4.35 -0.94 -19.93
C LEU A 212 -3.12 -0.43 -20.69
N ARG A 213 -3.18 0.81 -21.20
CA ARG A 213 -2.03 1.51 -21.83
C ARG A 213 -0.83 1.67 -20.88
N ASP A 214 -1.08 2.22 -19.70
CA ASP A 214 -0.03 2.53 -18.73
C ASP A 214 0.63 1.23 -18.23
N ALA A 215 -0.19 0.18 -18.05
CA ALA A 215 0.29 -1.15 -17.69
C ALA A 215 1.13 -1.75 -18.81
N THR A 216 0.74 -1.68 -20.09
CA THR A 216 1.54 -2.22 -21.20
C THR A 216 2.88 -1.50 -21.34
N PHE A 217 2.93 -0.17 -21.20
CA PHE A 217 4.21 0.56 -21.18
C PHE A 217 5.09 0.21 -19.98
N THR A 218 4.49 0.01 -18.81
CA THR A 218 5.21 -0.46 -17.63
C THR A 218 5.83 -1.83 -17.87
N LEU A 219 5.06 -2.76 -18.42
CA LEU A 219 5.50 -4.12 -18.72
C LEU A 219 6.56 -4.13 -19.83
N TYR A 220 6.42 -3.31 -20.86
CA TYR A 220 7.44 -3.14 -21.89
C TYR A 220 8.77 -2.68 -21.27
N ALA A 221 8.75 -1.63 -20.44
CA ALA A 221 9.94 -1.14 -19.77
C ALA A 221 10.59 -2.21 -18.86
N LEU A 222 9.79 -2.97 -18.12
CA LEU A 222 10.26 -4.07 -17.28
C LEU A 222 10.84 -5.23 -18.12
N SER A 223 10.20 -5.58 -19.23
CA SER A 223 10.65 -6.63 -20.17
C SER A 223 11.99 -6.28 -20.81
N VAL A 224 12.19 -5.02 -21.24
CA VAL A 224 13.48 -4.52 -21.74
C VAL A 224 14.61 -4.69 -20.71
N LEU A 225 14.28 -4.64 -19.41
CA LEU A 225 15.21 -4.85 -18.32
C LEU A 225 15.36 -6.32 -17.90
N GLY A 226 14.67 -7.26 -18.56
CA GLY A 226 14.73 -8.70 -18.28
C GLY A 226 13.75 -9.20 -17.23
N TYR A 227 12.81 -8.37 -16.77
CA TYR A 227 11.77 -8.80 -15.82
C TYR A 227 10.55 -9.37 -16.58
N THR A 228 10.21 -10.64 -16.31
CA THR A 228 9.14 -11.35 -17.04
C THR A 228 7.99 -11.82 -16.16
N GLU A 229 8.13 -11.80 -14.84
CA GLU A 229 7.10 -12.34 -13.93
C GLU A 229 5.89 -11.40 -13.80
N GLU A 230 6.12 -10.10 -13.84
CA GLU A 230 5.06 -9.07 -13.84
C GLU A 230 4.20 -9.21 -15.10
N SER A 231 4.86 -9.45 -16.23
CA SER A 231 4.24 -9.73 -17.51
C SER A 231 3.29 -10.92 -17.44
N ARG A 232 3.76 -12.04 -16.86
CA ARG A 232 2.95 -13.25 -16.67
C ARG A 232 1.77 -13.01 -15.73
N ALA A 233 2.00 -12.33 -14.61
CA ALA A 233 0.96 -12.02 -13.64
C ALA A 233 -0.14 -11.12 -14.24
N PHE A 234 0.26 -10.09 -15.00
CA PHE A 234 -0.68 -9.20 -15.67
C PHE A 234 -1.50 -9.94 -16.74
N THR A 235 -0.90 -10.83 -17.52
CA THR A 235 -1.64 -11.66 -18.48
C THR A 235 -2.66 -12.56 -17.77
N CYS A 236 -2.31 -13.15 -16.63
CA CYS A 236 -3.26 -13.91 -15.81
C CYS A 236 -4.42 -13.03 -15.30
N TRP A 237 -4.11 -11.82 -14.82
CA TRP A 237 -5.13 -10.85 -14.40
C TRP A 237 -6.08 -10.48 -15.53
N LEU A 238 -5.53 -10.11 -16.70
CA LEU A 238 -6.29 -9.73 -17.89
C LEU A 238 -7.24 -10.85 -18.34
N ARG A 239 -6.78 -12.11 -18.32
CA ARG A 239 -7.60 -13.29 -18.63
C ARG A 239 -8.74 -13.54 -17.64
N ASN A 240 -8.56 -13.13 -16.39
CA ASN A 240 -9.54 -13.29 -15.32
C ASN A 240 -10.55 -12.14 -15.25
N LEU A 241 -10.41 -11.10 -16.08
CA LEU A 241 -11.41 -10.05 -16.15
C LEU A 241 -12.74 -10.65 -16.62
N SER A 242 -13.80 -10.33 -15.88
CA SER A 242 -15.15 -10.71 -16.27
C SER A 242 -15.55 -9.94 -17.53
N TYR A 243 -15.81 -10.68 -18.61
CA TYR A 243 -16.47 -10.17 -19.79
C TYR A 243 -17.92 -10.66 -19.74
N THR A 244 -18.86 -9.78 -19.41
CA THR A 244 -20.28 -10.07 -19.66
C THR A 244 -20.46 -10.23 -21.18
N SER A 245 -21.22 -11.24 -21.63
CA SER A 245 -21.33 -11.52 -23.06
C SER A 245 -21.78 -10.27 -23.84
N GLY A 246 -20.93 -9.80 -24.75
CA GLY A 246 -21.22 -8.63 -25.60
C GLY A 246 -20.68 -7.28 -25.12
N GLU A 247 -19.98 -7.21 -23.98
CA GLU A 247 -19.30 -5.98 -23.56
C GLU A 247 -17.88 -5.88 -24.10
N ASP A 248 -17.53 -4.70 -24.63
CA ASP A 248 -16.16 -4.37 -25.04
C ASP A 248 -15.20 -4.37 -23.82
N LEU A 249 -13.90 -4.49 -24.11
CA LEU A 249 -12.83 -4.19 -23.15
C LEU A 249 -12.90 -2.70 -22.79
N GLN A 250 -12.82 -2.38 -21.49
CA GLN A 250 -12.69 -1.01 -21.01
C GLN A 250 -11.22 -0.59 -21.04
N ILE A 251 -10.99 0.71 -21.07
CA ILE A 251 -9.62 1.27 -21.10
C ILE A 251 -8.92 1.14 -19.75
N MET A 252 -9.69 0.99 -18.66
CA MET A 252 -9.16 0.83 -17.31
C MET A 252 -10.10 0.03 -16.41
N TYR A 253 -9.54 -0.52 -15.33
CA TYR A 253 -10.23 -1.34 -14.33
C TYR A 253 -9.71 -1.06 -12.91
N GLY A 254 -10.48 -1.44 -11.90
CA GLY A 254 -9.98 -1.58 -10.53
C GLY A 254 -8.94 -2.70 -10.41
N ILE A 255 -8.15 -2.69 -9.33
CA ILE A 255 -7.06 -3.65 -9.11
C ILE A 255 -7.54 -5.12 -8.99
N ARG A 256 -8.84 -5.34 -8.76
CA ARG A 256 -9.47 -6.68 -8.76
C ARG A 256 -10.36 -6.90 -9.98
N GLY A 257 -10.28 -6.04 -10.98
CA GLY A 257 -11.05 -6.13 -12.23
C GLY A 257 -12.41 -5.43 -12.17
N GLU A 258 -12.65 -4.57 -11.18
CA GLU A 258 -13.88 -3.79 -11.07
C GLU A 258 -14.07 -2.91 -12.32
N ARG A 259 -15.26 -2.97 -12.93
CA ARG A 259 -15.64 -2.21 -14.14
C ARG A 259 -16.25 -0.84 -13.85
N ASP A 260 -16.99 -0.76 -12.74
CA ASP A 260 -17.65 0.46 -12.29
C ASP A 260 -16.69 1.28 -11.43
N LEU A 261 -16.25 2.40 -11.98
CA LEU A 261 -15.29 3.31 -11.36
C LEU A 261 -15.94 4.69 -11.18
N GLU A 262 -17.18 4.71 -10.66
CA GLU A 262 -17.99 5.91 -10.48
C GLU A 262 -17.18 7.08 -9.90
N GLU A 263 -17.10 8.17 -10.67
CA GLU A 263 -16.40 9.38 -10.27
C GLU A 263 -17.26 10.21 -9.31
N ARG A 264 -16.66 10.60 -8.18
CA ARG A 264 -17.32 11.42 -7.15
C ARG A 264 -16.37 12.51 -6.67
N GLU A 265 -16.91 13.71 -6.48
CA GLU A 265 -16.18 14.83 -5.87
C GLU A 265 -16.35 14.83 -4.34
N LEU A 266 -15.26 15.01 -3.61
CA LEU A 266 -15.22 15.09 -2.15
C LEU A 266 -15.11 16.56 -1.73
N SER A 267 -16.26 17.25 -1.68
CA SER A 267 -16.33 18.70 -1.44
C SER A 267 -15.91 19.15 -0.03
N HIS A 268 -15.84 18.22 0.93
CA HIS A 268 -15.36 18.47 2.29
C HIS A 268 -13.83 18.53 2.40
N LEU A 269 -13.10 18.18 1.34
CA LEU A 269 -11.64 18.23 1.31
C LEU A 269 -11.14 19.44 0.51
N ASP A 270 -10.12 20.10 1.04
CA ASP A 270 -9.52 21.27 0.39
C ASP A 270 -8.65 20.90 -0.81
N GLY A 271 -8.16 19.66 -0.87
CA GLY A 271 -7.24 19.19 -1.88
C GLY A 271 -5.79 19.65 -1.68
N TYR A 272 -4.88 19.04 -2.43
CA TYR A 272 -3.45 19.33 -2.32
C TYR A 272 -3.16 20.78 -2.75
N CYS A 273 -2.48 21.55 -1.90
CA CYS A 273 -2.24 22.98 -2.12
C CYS A 273 -3.52 23.76 -2.48
N SER A 274 -4.65 23.41 -1.85
CA SER A 274 -5.97 23.99 -2.12
C SER A 274 -6.48 23.78 -3.56
N SER A 275 -5.96 22.80 -4.27
CA SER A 275 -6.37 22.46 -5.63
C SER A 275 -7.66 21.65 -5.60
N ARG A 276 -8.72 22.21 -6.16
CA ARG A 276 -10.05 21.61 -6.19
C ARG A 276 -10.50 21.32 -7.63
N PRO A 277 -11.37 20.31 -7.81
CA PRO A 277 -11.97 19.48 -6.76
C PRO A 277 -11.09 18.27 -6.42
N VAL A 278 -11.38 17.65 -5.28
CA VAL A 278 -10.86 16.33 -4.90
C VAL A 278 -11.81 15.29 -5.46
N ARG A 279 -11.31 14.33 -6.23
CA ARG A 279 -12.07 13.26 -6.87
C ARG A 279 -11.64 11.88 -6.40
N ILE A 280 -12.58 10.96 -6.37
CA ILE A 280 -12.32 9.52 -6.34
C ILE A 280 -13.09 8.88 -7.47
N GLY A 281 -12.67 7.71 -7.94
CA GLY A 281 -13.23 7.19 -9.18
C GLY A 281 -12.64 7.88 -10.41
N ASN A 282 -12.98 7.38 -11.58
CA ASN A 282 -12.49 7.95 -12.82
C ASN A 282 -13.52 7.75 -13.95
N GLY A 283 -14.11 8.86 -14.39
CA GLY A 283 -15.16 8.86 -15.41
C GLY A 283 -14.69 8.43 -16.79
N ALA A 284 -13.37 8.32 -17.03
CA ALA A 284 -12.86 7.80 -18.30
C ALA A 284 -13.11 6.29 -18.48
N SER A 285 -13.56 5.56 -17.45
CA SER A 285 -13.92 4.14 -17.53
C SER A 285 -15.05 3.86 -18.54
N HIS A 286 -15.85 4.88 -18.89
CA HIS A 286 -16.90 4.81 -19.90
C HIS A 286 -16.46 5.30 -21.29
N GLN A 287 -15.23 5.81 -21.43
CA GLN A 287 -14.72 6.26 -22.73
C GLN A 287 -14.32 5.07 -23.58
N LYS A 288 -14.61 5.15 -24.88
CA LYS A 288 -14.12 4.21 -25.88
C LYS A 288 -12.81 4.73 -26.48
N GLN A 289 -11.70 4.06 -26.18
CA GLN A 289 -10.42 4.27 -26.88
C GLN A 289 -10.05 2.97 -27.61
N LEU A 290 -9.85 3.07 -28.93
CA LEU A 290 -9.65 1.89 -29.80
C LEU A 290 -8.19 1.47 -29.92
N ASP A 291 -7.25 2.33 -29.54
CA ASP A 291 -5.81 2.09 -29.59
C ASP A 291 -5.32 1.13 -28.50
N VAL A 292 -6.03 1.07 -27.37
CA VAL A 292 -5.76 0.15 -26.26
C VAL A 292 -5.67 -1.32 -26.71
N PHE A 293 -6.48 -1.73 -27.69
CA PHE A 293 -6.42 -3.08 -28.25
C PHE A 293 -5.09 -3.34 -28.97
N GLY A 294 -4.59 -2.36 -29.71
CA GLY A 294 -3.31 -2.44 -30.39
C GLY A 294 -2.14 -2.54 -29.41
N GLU A 295 -2.18 -1.74 -28.35
CA GLU A 295 -1.13 -1.73 -27.31
C GLU A 295 -1.08 -3.04 -26.51
N VAL A 296 -2.24 -3.62 -26.20
CA VAL A 296 -2.31 -4.94 -25.54
C VAL A 296 -1.82 -6.05 -26.48
N LEU A 297 -2.17 -6.00 -27.76
CA LEU A 297 -1.73 -6.98 -28.75
C LEU A 297 -0.23 -6.89 -29.07
N ASP A 298 0.31 -5.67 -29.18
CA ASP A 298 1.75 -5.43 -29.41
C ASP A 298 2.61 -5.96 -28.27
N TYR A 299 2.07 -5.92 -27.04
CA TYR A 299 2.73 -6.51 -25.87
C TYR A 299 2.66 -8.05 -25.80
N ILE A 300 1.57 -8.67 -26.25
CA ILE A 300 1.38 -10.13 -26.21
C ILE A 300 2.21 -10.85 -27.28
N HIS A 301 2.58 -10.16 -28.36
CA HIS A 301 3.27 -10.72 -29.52
C HIS A 301 4.78 -10.89 -29.33
#